data_AF-A0A958GHK8-F1
#
_entry.id   AF-A0A958GHK8-F1
#
_cell.length_a   1.000
_cell.length_b   1.000
_cell.length_c   1.000
_cell.angle_alpha   90.00
_cell.angle_beta   90.00
_cell.angle_gamma   90.00
#
_symmetry.space_group_name_H-M   'P 1'
#
loop_
_entity.id
_entity.type
_entity.pdbx_description
1 polymer ?
#
loop_
_entity_poly.entity_id
_entity_poly.type
_entity_poly.pdbx_seq_one_letter_code
_entity_poly.pdbx_strand_id
1 'polypeptide(L)' 'DGALSRFIERRGEGLHHICFQVHDVDSEHQRLKDEGYSFTSDSPRPGAHNGRVIFVHPKSFGGVLLELRSE' A
#
# COMPACT_ATOMS: atom_id res chain seq x y z
N ASP A 1 -18.80 7.34 0.13
CA ASP A 1 -18.07 6.20 -0.45
C ASP A 1 -16.57 6.45 -0.50
N GLY A 2 -15.81 5.75 0.35
CA GLY A 2 -14.35 5.85 0.37
C GLY A 2 -13.73 4.61 1.00
N ALA A 3 -12.46 4.33 0.72
CA ALA A 3 -11.76 3.15 1.26
C ALA A 3 -11.80 3.12 2.80
N LEU A 4 -11.67 4.28 3.44
CA LEU A 4 -11.78 4.42 4.90
C LEU A 4 -13.19 4.14 5.43
N SER A 5 -14.24 4.66 4.79
CA SER A 5 -15.65 4.38 5.18
C SER A 5 -15.92 2.88 5.16
N ARG A 6 -15.55 2.21 4.06
CA ARG A 6 -15.72 0.76 3.92
C ARG A 6 -14.88 -0.04 4.91
N PHE A 7 -13.70 0.46 5.28
CA PHE A 7 -12.89 -0.17 6.32
C PHE A 7 -13.59 -0.10 7.67
N ILE A 8 -14.02 1.09 8.09
CA ILE A 8 -14.70 1.30 9.38
C ILE A 8 -15.99 0.48 9.45
N GLU A 9 -16.80 0.46 8.38
CA GLU A 9 -18.04 -0.33 8.32
C GLU A 9 -17.79 -1.84 8.47
N ARG A 10 -16.66 -2.36 7.99
CA ARG A 10 -16.35 -3.80 7.98
C ARG A 10 -15.53 -4.28 9.17
N ARG A 11 -14.72 -3.40 9.76
CA ARG A 11 -13.71 -3.76 10.78
C ARG A 11 -13.85 -2.96 12.08
N GLY A 12 -14.64 -1.89 12.11
CA GLY A 12 -14.65 -0.91 13.18
C GLY A 12 -13.48 0.08 13.07
N GLU A 13 -13.43 1.02 14.01
CA GLU A 13 -12.31 1.96 14.12
C GLU A 13 -11.02 1.24 14.56
N GLY A 14 -9.87 1.69 14.05
CA GLY A 14 -8.58 1.09 14.38
C GLY A 14 -7.48 1.41 13.37
N LEU A 15 -6.39 0.66 13.45
CA LEU A 15 -5.25 0.79 12.53
C LEU A 15 -5.64 0.35 11.11
N HIS A 16 -5.67 1.31 10.17
CA HIS A 16 -6.09 1.06 8.79
C HIS A 16 -4.96 0.49 7.91
N HIS A 17 -3.79 1.11 7.92
CA HIS A 17 -2.59 0.65 7.22
C HIS A 17 -1.33 1.28 7.84
N ILE A 18 -0.17 0.77 7.46
CA ILE A 18 1.14 1.33 7.80
C ILE A 18 1.80 1.81 6.52
N CYS A 19 2.38 3.01 6.54
CA CYS A 19 3.06 3.60 5.40
C CYS A 19 4.57 3.68 5.68
N PHE A 20 5.39 3.15 4.76
CA PHE A 20 6.83 3.32 4.76
C PHE A 20 7.24 4.28 3.64
N GLN A 21 8.08 5.24 3.99
CA GLN A 21 8.75 6.07 3.00
C GLN A 21 9.96 5.34 2.44
N VAL A 22 10.03 5.28 1.12
CA VAL A 22 11.11 4.67 0.35
C VAL A 22 11.69 5.69 -0.61
N HIS A 23 12.92 5.46 -1.06
CA HIS A 23 13.57 6.37 -2.00
C HIS A 23 12.93 6.32 -3.40
N ASP A 24 12.67 5.11 -3.90
CA ASP A 24 12.05 4.87 -5.20
C ASP A 24 11.03 3.74 -5.09
N VAL A 25 9.75 4.09 -5.26
CA VAL A 25 8.65 3.13 -5.14
C VAL A 25 8.57 2.16 -6.32
N ASP A 26 9.04 2.56 -7.51
CA ASP A 26 9.02 1.70 -8.70
C ASP A 26 10.07 0.59 -8.57
N SER A 27 11.27 0.95 -8.10
CA SER A 27 12.33 -0.01 -7.77
C SER A 27 11.90 -0.97 -6.65
N GLU A 28 11.32 -0.47 -5.56
CA GLU A 28 10.85 -1.33 -4.46
C GLU A 28 9.66 -2.22 -4.85
N HIS A 29 8.75 -1.71 -5.69
CA HIS A 29 7.66 -2.51 -6.24
C HIS A 29 8.20 -3.69 -7.05
N GLN A 30 9.18 -3.45 -7.94
CA GLN A 30 9.76 -4.52 -8.76
C GLN A 30 10.48 -5.55 -7.89
N ARG A 31 11.34 -5.11 -6.96
CA ARG A 31 12.07 -6.00 -6.03
C ARG A 31 11.13 -6.92 -5.26
N LEU A 32 10.10 -6.35 -4.64
CA LEU A 32 9.13 -7.11 -3.84
C LEU A 32 8.25 -8.01 -4.71
N LYS A 33 7.91 -7.59 -5.94
CA LYS A 33 7.19 -8.44 -6.89
C LYS A 33 8.01 -9.67 -7.27
N ASP A 34 9.31 -9.52 -7.48
CA ASP A 34 10.23 -10.63 -7.77
C ASP A 34 10.41 -11.56 -6.56
N GLU A 35 10.26 -11.04 -5.34
CA GLU A 35 10.20 -11.83 -4.09
C GLU A 35 8.84 -12.52 -3.85
N GLY A 36 7.85 -12.32 -4.74
CA GLY A 36 6.54 -12.99 -4.67
C GLY A 36 5.48 -12.23 -3.85
N TYR A 37 5.72 -10.97 -3.48
CA TYR A 37 4.71 -10.14 -2.83
C TYR A 37 3.59 -9.77 -3.81
N SER A 38 2.36 -9.75 -3.30
CA SER A 38 1.18 -9.32 -4.05
C SER A 38 0.82 -7.88 -3.72
N PHE A 39 0.30 -7.16 -4.71
CA PHE A 39 -0.07 -5.75 -4.61
C PHE A 39 -1.55 -5.55 -4.92
N THR A 40 -2.10 -4.40 -4.52
CA THR A 40 -3.49 -4.04 -4.86
C THR A 40 -3.64 -3.45 -6.26
N SER A 41 -2.52 -3.20 -6.96
CA SER A 41 -2.45 -2.62 -8.30
C SER A 41 -1.21 -3.11 -9.04
N ASP A 42 -1.25 -3.10 -10.37
CA ASP A 42 -0.15 -3.60 -11.20
C ASP A 42 1.11 -2.72 -11.23
N SER A 43 0.97 -1.44 -10.87
CA SER A 43 2.06 -0.46 -10.83
C SER A 43 1.80 0.65 -9.79
N PRO A 44 2.85 1.37 -9.33
CA PRO A 44 2.70 2.52 -8.46
C PRO A 44 1.94 3.66 -9.15
N ARG A 45 1.14 4.38 -8.35
CA ARG A 45 0.22 5.42 -8.81
C ARG A 45 0.56 6.77 -8.15
N PRO A 46 0.14 7.90 -8.74
CA PRO A 46 0.25 9.19 -8.07
C PRO A 46 -0.46 9.17 -6.70
N GLY A 47 0.25 9.61 -5.67
CA GLY A 47 -0.21 9.73 -4.30
C GLY A 47 -0.36 11.19 -3.86
N ALA A 48 -0.43 11.41 -2.55
CA ALA A 48 -0.49 12.74 -1.97
C ALA A 48 0.83 13.51 -2.14
N HIS A 49 0.76 14.84 -2.16
CA HIS A 49 1.92 15.73 -2.21
C HIS A 49 2.88 15.46 -3.39
N ASN A 50 2.34 15.15 -4.57
CA ASN A 50 3.10 14.77 -5.79
C ASN A 50 3.93 13.48 -5.68
N GLY A 51 3.80 12.75 -4.56
CA GLY A 51 4.47 11.47 -4.36
C GLY A 51 3.94 10.35 -5.24
N ARG A 52 4.65 9.23 -5.23
CA ARG A 52 4.18 7.97 -5.84
C ARG A 52 3.95 6.93 -4.75
N VAL A 53 2.89 6.15 -4.89
CA VAL A 53 2.46 5.18 -3.88
C VAL A 53 2.06 3.84 -4.48
N ILE A 54 2.26 2.77 -3.72
CA ILE A 54 1.68 1.45 -3.99
C ILE A 54 1.33 0.74 -2.69
N PHE A 55 0.32 -0.11 -2.73
CA PHE A 55 -0.10 -0.89 -1.56
C PHE A 55 0.20 -2.38 -1.74
N VAL A 56 0.88 -2.96 -0.76
CA VAL A 56 1.08 -4.41 -0.63
C VAL A 56 -0.20 -5.03 -0.09
N HIS A 57 -0.68 -6.08 -0.73
CA HIS A 57 -1.90 -6.75 -0.34
C HIS A 57 -1.71 -7.37 1.07
N PRO A 58 -2.70 -7.23 1.98
CA PRO A 58 -2.65 -7.84 3.33
C PRO A 58 -2.32 -9.33 3.39
N LYS A 59 -2.53 -10.08 2.29
CA LYS A 59 -2.23 -11.51 2.20
C LYS A 59 -0.72 -11.77 2.24
N SER A 60 0.08 -10.82 1.76
CA SER A 60 1.54 -10.89 1.77
C SER A 60 2.15 -10.32 3.05
N PHE A 61 1.36 -9.75 3.97
CA PHE A 61 1.88 -9.07 5.16
C PHE A 61 0.99 -9.26 6.39
N GLY A 62 0.68 -10.52 6.72
CA GLY A 62 0.07 -10.88 8.01
C GLY A 62 -1.30 -10.23 8.30
N GLY A 63 -2.05 -9.84 7.26
CA GLY A 63 -3.34 -9.17 7.40
C GLY A 63 -3.27 -7.64 7.48
N VAL A 64 -2.08 -7.05 7.45
CA VAL A 64 -1.88 -5.59 7.48
C VAL A 64 -1.73 -5.05 6.06
N LEU A 65 -2.51 -4.01 5.74
CA LEU A 65 -2.32 -3.26 4.50
C LEU A 65 -1.07 -2.39 4.65
N LEU A 66 -0.11 -2.54 3.73
CA LEU A 66 1.12 -1.74 3.72
C LEU A 66 1.10 -0.77 2.56
N GLU A 67 1.49 0.47 2.79
CA GLU A 67 1.75 1.48 1.76
C GLU A 67 3.25 1.72 1.65
N LEU A 68 3.78 1.71 0.43
CA LEU A 68 5.11 2.25 0.12
C LEU A 68 4.92 3.57 -0.60
N ARG A 69 5.63 4.60 -0.15
CA ARG A 69 5.58 5.93 -0.78
C ARG A 69 6.97 6.48 -1.07
N SER A 70 7.16 7.08 -2.24
CA SER A 70 8.26 8.00 -2.53
C SER A 70 7.74 9.44 -2.62
N GLU A 71 8.66 10.40 -2.65
CA GLU A 71 8.33 11.75 -3.14
C GLU A 71 7.98 11.75 -4.63
#